data_AF-A0A8J8E9U7-F1
#
_entry.id   AF-A0A8J8E9U7-F1
#
_cell.length_a   1.000
_cell.length_b   1.000
_cell.length_c   1.000
_cell.angle_alpha   90.00
_cell.angle_beta   90.00
_cell.angle_gamma   90.00
#
_symmetry.space_group_name_H-M   'P 1'
#
loop_
_entity.id
_entity.type
_entity.pdbx_description
1 polymer ?
#
loop_
_entity_poly.entity_id
_entity_poly.type
_entity_poly.pdbx_seq_one_letter_code
_entity_poly.pdbx_strand_id
1 'polypeptide(L)'
;ARLGEDYQDILKKTLDSIFEMGRDDSITKALMSLAFEFLNLDLIDDALKIASMIKDVSSRSKIQAEVAIALAKKGKIPEALKIINDILDDDVKTWATSRLAAGLNQRREED
;
A
#
# COMPACT_ATOMS: atom_id res chain seq x y z
N ALA A 1 -0.92 -4.18 -27.20
CA ALA A 1 -1.42 -2.84 -26.83
C ALA A 1 -2.81 -2.90 -26.17
N ARG A 2 -3.80 -3.67 -26.68
CA ARG A 2 -5.17 -3.73 -26.11
C ARG A 2 -5.26 -4.09 -24.61
N LEU A 3 -4.46 -5.04 -24.12
CA LEU A 3 -4.55 -5.50 -22.72
C LEU A 3 -4.28 -4.40 -21.66
N GLY A 4 -3.42 -3.43 -21.97
CA GLY A 4 -3.09 -2.35 -21.03
C GLY A 4 -4.15 -1.25 -20.97
N GLU A 5 -4.80 -0.98 -22.11
CA GLU A 5 -5.92 -0.03 -22.21
C GLU A 5 -7.16 -0.58 -21.48
N ASP A 6 -7.46 -1.88 -21.64
CA ASP A 6 -8.56 -2.54 -20.94
C ASP A 6 -8.38 -2.53 -19.42
N TYR A 7 -7.16 -2.77 -18.92
CA TYR A 7 -6.89 -2.73 -17.47
C TYR A 7 -7.11 -1.34 -16.87
N GLN A 8 -6.59 -0.29 -17.51
CA GLN A 8 -6.73 1.08 -17.00
C GLN A 8 -8.19 1.56 -17.05
N ASP A 9 -8.95 1.15 -18.08
CA ASP A 9 -10.38 1.46 -18.19
C ASP A 9 -11.20 0.75 -17.11
N ILE A 10 -10.93 -0.53 -16.85
CA ILE A 10 -11.58 -1.29 -15.77
C ILE A 10 -11.26 -0.66 -14.41
N LEU A 11 -9.98 -0.36 -14.14
CA LEU A 11 -9.55 0.27 -12.89
C LEU A 11 -10.26 1.61 -12.69
N LYS A 12 -10.31 2.45 -13.73
CA LYS A 12 -11.02 3.73 -13.65
C LYS A 12 -12.50 3.53 -13.31
N LYS A 13 -13.20 2.64 -14.00
CA LYS A 13 -14.61 2.32 -13.73
C LYS A 13 -14.83 1.84 -12.29
N THR A 14 -13.94 0.98 -11.78
CA THR A 14 -13.99 0.50 -10.40
C THR A 14 -13.86 1.66 -9.42
N LEU A 15 -12.91 2.59 -9.65
CA LEU A 15 -12.74 3.76 -8.79
C LEU A 15 -13.94 4.68 -8.84
N ASP A 16 -14.49 4.95 -10.02
CA ASP A 16 -15.70 5.76 -10.19
C ASP A 16 -16.86 5.16 -9.37
N SER A 17 -17.09 3.84 -9.48
CA SER A 17 -18.10 3.14 -8.68
C SER A 17 -17.86 3.21 -7.17
N ILE A 18 -16.60 3.15 -6.72
CA ILE A 18 -16.26 3.31 -5.30
C ILE A 18 -16.64 4.71 -4.81
N PHE A 19 -16.29 5.75 -5.57
CA PHE A 19 -16.59 7.13 -5.18
C PHE A 19 -18.09 7.46 -5.19
N GLU A 20 -18.88 6.77 -6.02
CA GLU A 20 -20.35 6.88 -6.04
C GLU A 20 -21.05 6.32 -4.78
N MET A 21 -20.36 5.52 -3.96
CA MET A 21 -20.95 4.91 -2.74
C MET A 21 -21.36 5.94 -1.66
N GLY A 22 -20.96 7.21 -1.80
CA GLY A 22 -21.48 8.36 -1.07
C GLY A 22 -21.08 8.49 0.41
N ARG A 23 -20.54 7.45 1.05
CA ARG A 23 -20.04 7.48 2.44
C ARG A 23 -18.52 7.38 2.47
N ASP A 24 -17.84 8.36 3.06
CA ASP A 24 -16.38 8.44 3.16
C ASP A 24 -15.76 7.18 3.83
N ASP A 25 -16.42 6.59 4.84
CA ASP A 25 -15.95 5.33 5.47
C ASP A 25 -16.05 4.13 4.53
N SER A 26 -17.10 4.07 3.70
CA SER A 26 -17.29 2.98 2.73
C SER A 26 -16.28 3.08 1.58
N ILE A 27 -16.01 4.32 1.14
CA ILE A 27 -14.96 4.64 0.16
C ILE A 27 -13.59 4.22 0.70
N THR A 28 -13.26 4.63 1.93
CA THR A 28 -11.97 4.30 2.55
C THR A 28 -11.75 2.79 2.64
N LYS A 29 -12.75 2.04 3.13
CA LYS A 29 -12.65 0.57 3.20
C LYS A 29 -12.47 -0.08 1.83
N ALA A 30 -13.23 0.37 0.81
CA ALA A 30 -13.13 -0.18 -0.54
C ALA A 30 -11.75 0.09 -1.17
N LEU A 31 -11.23 1.31 -1.01
CA LEU A 31 -9.89 1.67 -1.48
C LEU A 31 -8.81 0.87 -0.74
N MET A 32 -8.94 0.67 0.57
CA MET A 32 -8.02 -0.18 1.33
C MET A 32 -8.01 -1.62 0.79
N SER A 33 -9.19 -2.21 0.60
CA SER A 33 -9.31 -3.57 0.04
C SER A 33 -8.66 -3.66 -1.35
N LEU A 34 -8.91 -2.69 -2.22
CA LEU A 34 -8.32 -2.66 -3.56
C LEU A 34 -6.79 -2.54 -3.51
N ALA A 35 -6.26 -1.69 -2.64
CA ALA A 35 -4.81 -1.53 -2.49
C ALA A 35 -4.13 -2.78 -1.97
N PHE A 36 -4.75 -3.50 -1.01
CA PHE A 36 -4.23 -4.78 -0.54
C PHE A 36 -4.26 -5.86 -1.62
N GLU A 37 -5.30 -5.88 -2.46
CA GLU A 37 -5.35 -6.80 -3.59
C GLU A 37 -4.22 -6.53 -4.60
N PHE A 38 -3.97 -5.26 -4.91
CA PHE A 38 -2.83 -4.88 -5.75
C PHE A 38 -1.49 -5.25 -5.15
N LEU A 39 -1.34 -5.09 -3.83
CA LEU A 39 -0.14 -5.54 -3.13
C LEU A 39 0.05 -7.06 -3.22
N ASN A 40 -1.03 -7.84 -3.09
CA ASN A 40 -0.99 -9.31 -3.23
C ASN A 40 -0.61 -9.74 -4.64
N LEU A 41 -1.00 -8.97 -5.66
CA LEU A 41 -0.64 -9.17 -7.06
C LEU A 41 0.75 -8.61 -7.44
N ASP A 42 1.51 -8.10 -6.46
CA ASP A 42 2.80 -7.42 -6.65
C ASP A 42 2.75 -6.14 -7.50
N LEU A 43 1.58 -5.52 -7.59
CA LEU A 43 1.37 -4.24 -8.26
C LEU A 43 1.64 -3.09 -7.26
N ILE A 44 2.91 -2.96 -6.86
CA ILE A 44 3.35 -2.02 -5.81
C ILE A 44 2.96 -0.57 -6.13
N ASP A 45 3.19 -0.12 -7.37
CA ASP A 45 2.90 1.25 -7.77
C ASP A 45 1.40 1.55 -7.77
N ASP A 46 0.58 0.60 -8.21
CA ASP A 46 -0.88 0.73 -8.18
C ASP A 46 -1.40 0.72 -6.74
N ALA A 47 -0.87 -0.14 -5.86
CA ALA A 47 -1.22 -0.13 -4.44
C ALA A 47 -0.93 1.23 -3.76
N LEU A 48 0.22 1.83 -4.06
CA LEU A 48 0.57 3.18 -3.56
C LEU A 48 -0.33 4.27 -4.16
N LYS A 49 -0.66 4.15 -5.45
CA LYS A 49 -1.59 5.08 -6.11
C LYS A 49 -2.97 5.04 -5.46
N ILE A 50 -3.50 3.84 -5.18
CA ILE A 50 -4.77 3.71 -4.46
C ILE A 50 -4.66 4.25 -3.02
N ALA A 51 -3.56 3.97 -2.31
CA ALA A 51 -3.33 4.53 -0.98
C ALA A 51 -3.38 6.06 -0.98
N SER A 52 -2.84 6.72 -2.00
CA SER A 52 -2.85 8.18 -2.12
C SER A 52 -4.26 8.78 -2.27
N MET A 53 -5.24 7.99 -2.73
CA MET A 53 -6.65 8.41 -2.87
C MET A 53 -7.41 8.35 -1.54
N ILE A 54 -6.85 7.69 -0.52
CA ILE A 54 -7.45 7.60 0.81
C ILE A 54 -7.21 8.91 1.56
N LYS A 55 -8.30 9.54 1.98
CA LYS A 55 -8.28 10.79 2.75
C LYS A 55 -7.82 10.57 4.18
N ASP A 56 -8.27 9.49 4.82
CA ASP A 56 -7.89 9.16 6.19
C ASP A 56 -6.40 8.82 6.28
N VAL A 57 -5.66 9.62 7.05
CA VAL A 57 -4.21 9.52 7.15
C VAL A 57 -3.79 8.18 7.76
N SER A 58 -4.51 7.69 8.77
CA SER A 58 -4.17 6.43 9.43
C SER A 58 -4.36 5.24 8.49
N SER A 59 -5.48 5.21 7.77
CA SER A 59 -5.79 4.16 6.77
C SER A 59 -4.81 4.17 5.60
N ARG A 60 -4.47 5.34 5.06
CA ARG A 60 -3.43 5.48 4.03
C ARG A 60 -2.08 4.98 4.52
N SER A 61 -1.68 5.39 5.73
CA SER A 61 -0.41 5.03 6.35
C SER A 61 -0.27 3.53 6.53
N LYS A 62 -1.35 2.82 6.89
CA LYS A 62 -1.35 1.36 7.03
C LYS A 62 -0.99 0.66 5.72
N ILE A 63 -1.53 1.11 4.59
CA ILE A 63 -1.19 0.53 3.28
C ILE A 63 0.27 0.83 2.93
N GLN A 64 0.73 2.06 3.12
CA GLN A 64 2.14 2.43 2.88
C GLN A 64 3.10 1.55 3.69
N ALA A 65 2.77 1.28 4.95
CA ALA A 65 3.56 0.40 5.80
C ALA A 65 3.60 -1.05 5.29
N GLU A 66 2.47 -1.61 4.88
CA GLU A 66 2.42 -2.97 4.32
C GLU A 66 3.18 -3.08 3.00
N VAL A 67 3.08 -2.07 2.14
CA VAL A 67 3.87 -1.97 0.90
C VAL A 67 5.37 -1.96 1.23
N ALA A 68 5.79 -1.16 2.20
CA ALA A 68 7.19 -1.11 2.62
C ALA A 68 7.68 -2.47 3.14
N ILE A 69 6.88 -3.16 3.96
CA ILE A 69 7.21 -4.49 4.47
C ILE A 69 7.33 -5.50 3.32
N ALA A 70 6.43 -5.46 2.34
CA ALA A 70 6.49 -6.33 1.17
C ALA A 70 7.76 -6.10 0.33
N LEU A 71 8.13 -4.84 0.11
CA LEU A 71 9.40 -4.49 -0.56
C LEU A 71 10.59 -5.00 0.23
N ALA A 72 10.60 -4.84 1.55
CA ALA A 72 11.68 -5.31 2.38
C ALA A 72 11.85 -6.84 2.32
N LYS A 73 10.74 -7.58 2.27
CA LYS A 73 10.74 -9.04 2.05
C LYS A 73 11.32 -9.43 0.67
N LYS A 74 11.48 -8.49 -0.25
CA LYS A 74 12.14 -8.71 -1.55
C LYS A 74 13.59 -8.25 -1.56
N GLY A 75 14.14 -7.86 -0.40
CA GLY A 75 15.48 -7.29 -0.29
C GLY A 75 15.56 -5.82 -0.69
N LYS A 76 14.44 -5.19 -1.07
CA LYS A 76 14.33 -3.76 -1.43
C LYS A 76 14.25 -2.87 -0.18
N ILE A 77 15.27 -2.98 0.67
CA ILE A 77 15.33 -2.27 1.96
C ILE A 77 15.37 -0.75 1.79
N PRO A 78 16.14 -0.17 0.85
CA PRO A 78 16.16 1.28 0.65
C PRO A 78 14.80 1.84 0.24
N GLU A 79 14.07 1.17 -0.66
CA GLU A 79 12.73 1.59 -1.06
C GLU A 79 11.73 1.47 0.09
N ALA A 80 11.79 0.38 0.87
CA ALA A 80 10.95 0.20 2.04
C ALA A 80 11.14 1.32 3.07
N LEU A 81 12.39 1.68 3.38
CA LEU A 81 12.70 2.77 4.31
C LEU A 81 12.20 4.12 3.82
N LYS A 82 12.31 4.40 2.52
CA LYS A 82 11.78 5.63 1.94
C LYS A 82 10.27 5.75 2.19
N ILE A 83 9.51 4.69 1.89
CA ILE A 83 8.06 4.69 2.09
C ILE A 83 7.71 4.85 3.56
N ILE A 84 8.41 4.16 4.48
CA ILE A 84 8.18 4.30 5.93
C ILE A 84 8.45 5.73 6.39
N ASN A 85 9.47 6.39 5.85
CA ASN A 85 9.78 7.76 6.21
C ASN A 85 8.69 8.75 5.76
N ASP A 86 8.03 8.46 4.65
CA ASP A 86 6.92 9.25 4.09
C ASP A 86 5.57 9.00 4.79
N ILE A 87 5.50 8.03 5.72
CA ILE A 87 4.30 7.79 6.55
C ILE A 87 4.09 8.99 7.49
N LEU A 88 2.86 9.51 7.49
CA LEU A 88 2.48 10.68 8.30
C LEU A 88 1.86 10.31 9.65
N ASP A 89 1.33 9.10 9.79
CA ASP A 89 0.84 8.59 11.07
C ASP A 89 2.02 8.01 11.86
N ASP A 90 2.41 8.69 12.95
CA ASP A 90 3.59 8.34 13.74
C ASP A 90 3.49 6.96 14.40
N ASP A 91 2.29 6.54 14.81
CA ASP A 91 2.07 5.21 15.40
C ASP A 91 2.30 4.13 14.35
N VAL A 92 1.72 4.31 13.15
CA VAL A 92 1.92 3.39 12.03
C VAL A 92 3.39 3.38 11.57
N LYS A 93 4.04 4.55 11.52
CA LYS A 93 5.46 4.67 11.16
C LYS A 93 6.36 3.93 12.16
N THR A 94 6.10 4.09 13.45
CA THR A 94 6.83 3.41 14.53
C THR A 94 6.66 1.90 14.44
N TRP A 95 5.41 1.45 14.24
CA TRP A 95 5.10 0.05 14.02
C TRP A 95 5.84 -0.52 12.80
N ALA A 96 5.76 0.16 11.66
CA ALA A 96 6.39 -0.27 10.41
C ALA A 96 7.92 -0.36 10.53
N THR A 97 8.53 0.64 11.17
CA THR A 97 9.97 0.67 11.43
C THR A 97 10.41 -0.51 12.29
N SER A 98 9.68 -0.79 13.37
CA SER A 98 9.95 -1.92 14.27
C SER A 98 9.80 -3.25 13.55
N ARG A 99 8.75 -3.40 12.73
CA ARG A 99 8.50 -4.60 11.93
C ARG A 99 9.60 -4.85 10.90
N LEU A 100 10.07 -3.79 10.25
CA LEU A 100 11.17 -3.85 9.27
C LEU A 100 12.47 -4.29 9.96
N ALA A 101 12.83 -3.67 11.08
CA ALA A 101 14.04 -4.03 11.83
C ALA A 101 14.01 -5.50 12.29
N ALA A 102 12.87 -5.98 12.80
CA ALA A 102 12.70 -7.37 13.18
C ALA A 102 12.88 -8.33 12.00
N GLY A 103 12.32 -7.99 10.83
CA GLY A 103 12.47 -8.81 9.62
C GLY A 103 13.90 -8.85 9.06
N LEU A 104 14.67 -7.78 9.26
CA LEU A 104 16.09 -7.73 8.88
C LEU A 104 16.98 -8.59 9.79
N ASN A 105 16.71 -8.58 11.09
CA ASN A 105 17.46 -9.38 12.06
C ASN A 105 17.28 -10.89 11.80
N GLN A 106 16.05 -11.31 11.47
CA GLN A 106 15.74 -12.71 11.14
C GLN A 106 16.52 -13.20 9.90
N ARG A 107 16.63 -12.38 8.85
CA ARG A 107 17.42 -12.74 7.66
C ARG A 107 18.90 -12.94 7.95
N ARG A 108 19.45 -12.12 8.84
CA ARG A 108 20.87 -12.21 9.22
C ARG A 108 21.20 -13.47 10.02
N GLU A 109 20.21 -14.09 10.67
CA GLU A 109 20.38 -15.35 11.39
C GLU A 109 20.23 -16.59 10.50
N GLU A 110 19.65 -16.44 9.31
CA GLU A 110 19.42 -17.52 8.33
C GLU A 110 20.55 -17.65 7.27
N ASP A 111 21.41 -16.63 7.15
CA ASP A 111 22.61 -16.58 6.27
C ASP A 111 23.90 -17.01 7.00
#